data_AF-A0A4Q9XNM5-F1
#
_entry.id   AF-A0A4Q9XNM5-F1
#
_cell.length_a   1.000
_cell.length_b   1.000
_cell.length_c   1.000
_cell.angle_alpha   90.00
_cell.angle_beta   90.00
_cell.angle_gamma   90.00
#
_symmetry.space_group_name_H-M   'P 1'
#
loop_
_entity.id
_entity.type
_entity.pdbx_description
1 polymer ?
#
loop_
_entity_poly.entity_id
_entity_poly.type
_entity_poly.pdbx_seq_one_letter_code
_entity_poly.pdbx_strand_id
1 'polypeptide(L)'
;MTKLRPAKLAFSTLVCTMMLASGTGCSSMTIKAEVKPGHFRFENFMRDKGPKNERMYAYLMCYNQRPTMWAQPRQYEEGEHHLWVKVIAADGAVINSKSEAITDFTVHLPEGKSYMLNRKTYENSNKIDVWIQEVDTGLLVSDVKTIELDRPKVVKYQAERDMCESSTI
;
A
#
# COMPACT_ATOMS: atom_id res chain seq x y z
N MET A 1 -71.94 12.70 -61.64
CA MET A 1 -70.81 12.52 -62.58
C MET A 1 -69.70 13.48 -62.18
N THR A 2 -68.61 13.00 -61.59
CA THR A 2 -67.34 13.74 -61.57
C THR A 2 -66.19 12.81 -61.20
N LYS A 3 -65.40 12.46 -62.22
CA LYS A 3 -64.00 12.03 -62.08
C LYS A 3 -63.19 13.25 -61.63
N LEU A 4 -62.27 13.11 -60.67
CA LEU A 4 -61.02 13.86 -60.64
C LEU A 4 -59.95 13.16 -59.77
N ARG A 5 -58.94 12.68 -60.51
CA ARG A 5 -57.53 12.30 -60.28
C ARG A 5 -56.91 12.23 -58.86
N PRO A 6 -55.89 11.35 -58.69
CA PRO A 6 -55.11 11.19 -57.47
C PRO A 6 -53.93 12.18 -57.39
N ALA A 7 -53.46 12.49 -56.18
CA ALA A 7 -52.17 13.12 -55.95
C ALA A 7 -51.44 12.44 -54.78
N LYS A 8 -50.22 11.98 -55.10
CA LYS A 8 -49.25 11.36 -54.20
C LYS A 8 -48.83 12.36 -53.12
N LEU A 9 -48.87 11.99 -51.84
CA LEU A 9 -48.15 12.71 -50.80
C LEU A 9 -46.76 12.09 -50.64
N ALA A 10 -45.75 12.92 -50.86
CA ALA A 10 -44.35 12.61 -50.78
C ALA A 10 -43.88 12.48 -49.33
N PHE A 11 -42.90 11.59 -49.16
CA PHE A 11 -42.00 11.45 -48.02
C PHE A 11 -41.46 12.80 -47.52
N SER A 12 -41.49 13.01 -46.21
CA SER A 12 -40.53 13.90 -45.56
C SER A 12 -40.05 13.23 -44.27
N THR A 13 -38.81 12.78 -44.34
CA THR A 13 -38.06 12.06 -43.33
C THR A 13 -37.69 13.01 -42.19
N LEU A 14 -38.30 12.86 -41.02
CA LEU A 14 -37.91 13.59 -39.81
C LEU A 14 -36.70 12.88 -39.18
N VAL A 15 -35.52 13.45 -39.40
CA VAL A 15 -34.24 13.05 -38.79
C VAL A 15 -34.29 13.39 -37.30
N CYS A 16 -34.42 12.36 -36.46
CA CYS A 16 -34.32 12.50 -35.00
C CYS A 16 -32.86 12.25 -34.59
N THR A 17 -32.09 13.34 -34.58
CA THR A 17 -30.74 13.40 -34.01
C THR A 17 -30.84 13.29 -32.48
N MET A 18 -30.49 12.14 -31.90
CA MET A 18 -30.29 12.03 -30.46
C MET A 18 -29.20 11.01 -30.09
N MET A 19 -28.26 11.52 -29.28
CA MET A 19 -27.40 10.85 -28.31
C MET A 19 -26.14 10.12 -28.82
N LEU A 20 -25.13 10.92 -29.16
CA LEU A 20 -23.73 10.59 -28.86
C LEU A 20 -23.52 10.67 -27.34
N ALA A 21 -23.79 9.58 -26.63
CA ALA A 21 -23.31 9.40 -25.26
C ALA A 21 -21.83 9.02 -25.31
N SER A 22 -20.96 10.02 -25.34
CA SER A 22 -19.54 9.85 -25.08
C SER A 22 -19.39 9.40 -23.63
N GLY A 23 -19.27 8.08 -23.42
CA GLY A 23 -18.82 7.53 -22.17
C GLY A 23 -17.39 7.98 -21.94
N THR A 24 -17.20 9.13 -21.27
CA THR A 24 -15.94 9.42 -20.60
C THR A 24 -15.83 8.41 -19.48
N GLY A 25 -15.23 7.26 -19.79
CA GLY A 25 -14.71 6.37 -18.77
C GLY A 25 -13.84 7.21 -17.87
N CYS A 26 -14.28 7.39 -16.62
CA CYS A 26 -13.44 7.91 -15.57
C CYS A 26 -12.37 6.84 -15.38
N SER A 27 -11.27 6.96 -16.13
CA SER A 27 -10.05 6.22 -15.84
C SER A 27 -9.73 6.54 -14.39
N SER A 28 -10.00 5.59 -13.49
CA SER A 28 -9.50 5.61 -12.13
C SER A 28 -8.00 5.39 -12.18
N MET A 29 -7.28 6.34 -12.75
CA MET A 29 -5.85 6.44 -12.64
C MET A 29 -5.62 6.88 -11.20
N THR A 30 -5.08 5.96 -10.40
CA THR A 30 -4.69 6.24 -9.02
C THR A 30 -3.62 7.33 -9.09
N ILE A 31 -4.02 8.60 -8.97
CA ILE A 31 -3.08 9.71 -8.86
C ILE A 31 -2.36 9.50 -7.53
N LYS A 32 -1.17 8.89 -7.58
CA LYS A 32 -0.27 8.88 -6.44
C LYS A 32 0.02 10.36 -6.14
N ALA A 33 -0.40 10.83 -4.96
CA ALA A 33 -0.13 12.20 -4.55
C ALA A 33 1.39 12.47 -4.66
N GLU A 34 1.73 13.65 -5.17
CA GLU A 34 3.10 14.12 -5.30
C GLU A 34 3.77 14.16 -3.91
N VAL A 35 5.06 13.86 -3.88
CA VAL A 35 5.85 13.95 -2.64
C VAL A 35 6.15 15.42 -2.39
N LYS A 36 5.86 15.90 -1.18
CA LYS A 36 6.12 17.29 -0.78
C LYS A 36 7.63 17.58 -0.87
N PRO A 37 8.02 18.83 -1.19
CA PRO A 37 9.41 19.26 -1.04
C PRO A 37 9.93 18.97 0.37
N GLY A 38 11.19 18.53 0.47
CA GLY A 38 11.86 18.14 1.71
C GLY A 38 11.32 16.85 2.34
N HIS A 39 10.52 16.05 1.62
CA HIS A 39 9.94 14.82 2.14
C HIS A 39 10.24 13.61 1.27
N PHE A 40 10.20 12.43 1.87
CA PHE A 40 10.04 11.16 1.16
C PHE A 40 8.69 10.54 1.47
N ARG A 41 8.23 9.60 0.63
CA ARG A 41 7.07 8.76 0.90
C ARG A 41 7.51 7.36 1.34
N PHE A 42 6.85 6.81 2.34
CA PHE A 42 7.05 5.42 2.75
C PHE A 42 5.78 4.59 2.54
N GLU A 43 5.91 3.49 1.81
CA GLU A 43 4.85 2.54 1.50
C GLU A 43 4.99 1.28 2.37
N ASN A 44 3.97 1.00 3.18
CA ASN A 44 3.91 -0.21 3.98
C ASN A 44 3.54 -1.43 3.12
N PHE A 45 4.06 -2.60 3.46
CA PHE A 45 3.71 -3.84 2.78
C PHE A 45 2.44 -4.45 3.39
N MET A 46 1.52 -4.88 2.51
CA MET A 46 0.34 -5.64 2.89
C MET A 46 0.04 -6.71 1.85
N ARG A 47 -0.18 -7.94 2.32
CA ARG A 47 -0.72 -9.03 1.51
C ARG A 47 -1.74 -9.80 2.32
N ASP A 48 -3.01 -9.54 2.05
CA ASP A 48 -4.14 -10.16 2.77
C ASP A 48 -4.49 -11.59 2.27
N LYS A 49 -3.93 -12.02 1.13
CA LYS A 49 -4.14 -13.34 0.54
C LYS A 49 -2.86 -13.83 -0.16
N GLY A 50 -1.92 -14.35 0.62
CA GLY A 50 -0.73 -15.05 0.14
C GLY A 50 -1.00 -16.51 -0.23
N PRO A 51 0.03 -17.25 -0.68
CA PRO A 51 -0.04 -18.69 -0.83
C PRO A 51 -0.56 -19.34 0.46
N LYS A 52 -1.43 -20.34 0.35
CA LYS A 52 -2.00 -21.07 1.51
C LYS A 52 -2.79 -20.18 2.51
N ASN A 53 -3.45 -19.10 2.05
CA ASN A 53 -4.23 -18.18 2.89
C ASN A 53 -3.42 -17.40 3.95
N GLU A 54 -2.12 -17.26 3.76
CA GLU A 54 -1.25 -16.48 4.63
C GLU A 54 -1.48 -14.97 4.45
N ARG A 55 -1.70 -14.26 5.55
CA ARG A 55 -1.74 -12.80 5.64
C ARG A 55 -0.41 -12.31 6.17
N MET A 56 0.19 -11.34 5.48
CA MET A 56 1.44 -10.74 5.93
C MET A 56 1.41 -9.23 5.81
N TYR A 57 1.79 -8.55 6.88
CA TYR A 57 1.91 -7.11 6.99
C TYR A 57 3.33 -6.77 7.42
N ALA A 58 3.97 -5.81 6.77
CA ALA A 58 5.20 -5.20 7.28
C ALA A 58 5.04 -3.68 7.20
N TYR A 59 5.18 -2.99 8.32
CA TYR A 59 4.89 -1.56 8.40
C TYR A 59 5.79 -0.85 9.40
N LEU A 60 5.94 0.47 9.21
CA LEU A 60 6.52 1.35 10.22
C LEU A 60 5.64 1.34 11.46
N MET A 61 6.18 0.84 12.57
CA MET A 61 5.46 0.66 13.83
C MET A 61 5.17 1.98 14.53
N CYS A 62 5.89 3.05 14.18
CA CYS A 62 5.85 4.32 14.87
C CYS A 62 5.35 5.46 13.97
N TYR A 63 4.65 6.41 14.59
CA TYR A 63 4.25 7.67 13.98
C TYR A 63 4.07 8.74 15.05
N ASN A 64 4.70 9.90 14.84
CA ASN A 64 4.88 10.94 15.84
C ASN A 64 5.39 10.35 17.17
N GLN A 65 6.38 9.45 17.07
CA GLN A 65 7.02 8.77 18.20
C GLN A 65 6.05 7.96 19.07
N ARG A 66 4.95 7.48 18.46
CA ARG A 66 3.93 6.67 19.13
C ARG A 66 3.66 5.40 18.34
N PRO A 67 3.33 4.27 19.00
CA PRO A 67 2.90 3.07 18.32
C PRO A 67 1.67 3.32 17.44
N THR A 68 1.72 2.84 16.21
CA THR A 68 0.60 2.83 15.27
C THR A 68 0.31 1.41 14.80
N MET A 69 -0.89 1.19 14.30
CA MET A 69 -1.18 0.00 13.50
C MET A 69 -0.75 0.23 12.05
N TRP A 70 -0.88 -0.81 11.21
CA TRP A 70 -0.72 -0.68 9.76
C TRP A 70 -1.52 0.52 9.24
N ALA A 71 -0.88 1.32 8.39
CA ALA A 71 -1.48 2.51 7.81
C ALA A 71 -1.14 2.62 6.32
N GLN A 72 -1.92 3.43 5.62
CA GLN A 72 -1.64 3.84 4.24
C GLN A 72 -0.29 4.57 4.15
N PRO A 73 0.31 4.67 2.93
CA PRO A 73 1.56 5.39 2.74
C PRO A 73 1.52 6.81 3.33
N ARG A 74 2.61 7.20 4.00
CA ARG A 74 2.78 8.53 4.60
C ARG A 74 4.04 9.20 4.06
N GLN A 75 4.12 10.51 4.25
CA GLN A 75 5.30 11.29 3.91
C GLN A 75 5.97 11.79 5.19
N TYR A 76 7.30 11.79 5.20
CA TYR A 76 8.15 12.20 6.32
C TYR A 76 9.25 13.12 5.79
N GLU A 77 9.80 13.97 6.66
CA GLU A 77 10.96 14.81 6.34
C GLU A 77 12.13 13.94 5.87
N GLU A 78 12.94 14.43 4.93
CA GLU A 78 14.15 13.71 4.48
C GLU A 78 15.26 13.68 5.55
N GLY A 79 16.21 12.74 5.36
CA GLY A 79 17.46 12.71 6.12
C GLY A 79 17.75 11.37 6.79
N GLU A 80 18.46 11.43 7.91
CA GLU A 80 18.79 10.25 8.72
C GLU A 80 17.61 9.85 9.60
N HIS A 81 17.20 8.59 9.51
CA HIS A 81 16.10 8.06 10.29
C HIS A 81 16.47 6.81 11.08
N HIS A 82 15.97 6.77 12.31
CA HIS A 82 15.83 5.55 13.10
C HIS A 82 14.35 5.11 13.07
N LEU A 83 14.10 4.00 12.37
CA LEU A 83 12.76 3.50 12.04
C LEU A 83 12.52 2.15 12.71
N TRP A 84 11.43 2.02 13.46
CA TRP A 84 10.99 0.71 13.93
C TRP A 84 9.97 0.10 12.97
N VAL A 85 10.19 -1.16 12.63
CA VAL A 85 9.38 -1.94 11.69
C VAL A 85 8.78 -3.12 12.43
N LYS A 86 7.50 -3.35 12.17
CA LYS A 86 6.78 -4.51 12.68
C LYS A 86 6.28 -5.37 11.54
N VAL A 87 6.60 -6.66 11.62
CA VAL A 87 6.09 -7.70 10.72
C VAL A 87 5.07 -8.53 11.47
N ILE A 88 3.94 -8.80 10.83
CA ILE A 88 2.89 -9.68 11.33
C ILE A 88 2.57 -10.69 10.25
N ALA A 89 2.60 -11.97 10.59
CA ALA A 89 2.11 -13.06 9.75
C ALA A 89 0.95 -13.78 10.46
N ALA A 90 -0.03 -14.26 9.69
CA ALA A 90 -1.11 -15.09 10.21
C ALA A 90 -1.68 -15.98 9.10
N ASP A 91 -1.91 -17.25 9.41
CA ASP A 91 -2.68 -18.14 8.53
C ASP A 91 -4.18 -17.89 8.73
N GLY A 92 -4.86 -17.45 7.66
CA GLY A 92 -6.28 -17.15 7.70
C GLY A 92 -7.20 -18.35 7.94
N ALA A 93 -6.72 -19.58 7.78
CA ALA A 93 -7.45 -20.82 8.05
C ALA A 93 -7.21 -21.39 9.45
N VAL A 94 -6.17 -20.92 10.16
CA VAL A 94 -5.78 -21.47 11.47
C VAL A 94 -6.02 -20.44 12.59
N ILE A 95 -6.83 -20.82 13.57
CA ILE A 95 -7.09 -20.00 14.75
C ILE A 95 -5.79 -19.83 15.56
N ASN A 96 -5.54 -18.61 16.05
CA ASN A 96 -4.35 -18.26 16.86
C ASN A 96 -3.00 -18.50 16.13
N SER A 97 -2.99 -18.45 14.80
CA SER A 97 -1.79 -18.58 13.96
C SER A 97 -0.91 -17.33 13.88
N LYS A 98 -1.30 -16.25 14.57
CA LYS A 98 -0.60 -14.96 14.48
C LYS A 98 0.82 -15.09 15.05
N SER A 99 1.79 -14.60 14.29
CA SER A 99 3.17 -14.38 14.70
C SER A 99 3.58 -12.93 14.38
N GLU A 100 4.54 -12.41 15.13
CA GLU A 100 5.09 -11.07 14.92
C GLU A 100 6.59 -11.02 15.16
N ALA A 101 7.24 -10.07 14.51
CA ALA A 101 8.64 -9.72 14.74
C ALA A 101 8.78 -8.19 14.65
N ILE A 102 9.72 -7.63 15.42
CA ILE A 102 10.02 -6.20 15.44
C ILE A 102 11.52 -6.02 15.22
N THR A 103 11.89 -5.06 14.38
CA THR A 103 13.29 -4.70 14.12
C THR A 103 13.40 -3.21 13.81
N ASP A 104 14.56 -2.63 14.02
CA ASP A 104 14.86 -1.24 13.71
C ASP A 104 15.59 -1.10 12.36
N PHE A 105 15.72 0.11 11.84
CA PHE A 105 16.64 0.46 10.75
C PHE A 105 17.21 1.84 11.04
N THR A 106 18.51 2.02 10.83
CA THR A 106 19.14 3.34 10.73
C THR A 106 19.50 3.57 9.27
N VAL A 107 18.90 4.57 8.62
CA VAL A 107 18.98 4.75 7.17
C VAL A 107 18.84 6.21 6.76
N HIS A 108 19.57 6.60 5.70
CA HIS A 108 19.42 7.88 5.04
C HIS A 108 18.37 7.80 3.93
N LEU A 109 17.32 8.63 4.00
CA LEU A 109 16.21 8.65 3.03
C LEU A 109 16.06 10.07 2.42
N PRO A 110 16.65 10.32 1.24
CA PRO A 110 16.53 11.58 0.52
C PRO A 110 15.10 11.96 0.11
N GLU A 111 14.86 13.25 -0.07
CA GLU A 111 13.59 13.79 -0.57
C GLU A 111 13.22 13.30 -1.98
N GLY A 112 11.95 13.48 -2.32
CA GLY A 112 11.42 13.25 -3.67
C GLY A 112 11.29 11.77 -4.04
N LYS A 113 11.71 10.86 -3.16
CA LYS A 113 11.69 9.42 -3.38
C LYS A 113 10.54 8.73 -2.66
N SER A 114 10.21 7.54 -3.14
CA SER A 114 9.30 6.61 -2.47
C SER A 114 10.04 5.35 -2.08
N TYR A 115 9.88 4.93 -0.83
CA TYR A 115 10.49 3.74 -0.27
C TYR A 115 9.42 2.76 0.17
N MET A 116 9.75 1.48 0.21
CA MET A 116 8.87 0.44 0.73
C MET A 116 9.63 -0.56 1.58
N LEU A 117 8.90 -1.18 2.50
CA LEU A 117 9.35 -2.43 3.12
C LEU A 117 9.18 -3.57 2.14
N ASN A 118 10.24 -4.36 1.98
CA ASN A 118 10.16 -5.62 1.27
C ASN A 118 10.76 -6.73 2.15
N ARG A 119 10.54 -7.96 1.69
CA ARG A 119 10.69 -9.14 2.52
C ARG A 119 10.85 -10.41 1.70
N LYS A 120 11.57 -11.38 2.27
CA LYS A 120 11.72 -12.74 1.74
C LYS A 120 11.41 -13.73 2.85
N THR A 121 10.45 -14.60 2.58
CA THR A 121 10.06 -15.71 3.45
C THR A 121 10.81 -16.97 3.03
N TYR A 122 11.08 -17.85 3.99
CA TYR A 122 11.73 -19.14 3.74
C TYR A 122 10.74 -20.27 3.99
N GLU A 123 10.69 -21.25 3.09
CA GLU A 123 9.85 -22.43 3.30
C GLU A 123 10.28 -23.17 4.56
N ASN A 124 9.31 -23.63 5.35
CA ASN A 124 9.52 -24.39 6.59
C ASN A 124 10.41 -23.67 7.62
N SER A 125 10.43 -22.34 7.61
CA SER A 125 11.12 -21.52 8.60
C SER A 125 10.19 -20.44 9.15
N ASN A 126 10.38 -20.08 10.41
CA ASN A 126 9.79 -18.90 11.02
C ASN A 126 10.66 -17.64 10.82
N LYS A 127 11.76 -17.73 10.06
CA LYS A 127 12.60 -16.59 9.73
C LYS A 127 12.09 -15.85 8.50
N ILE A 128 12.27 -14.54 8.51
CA ILE A 128 11.97 -13.65 7.40
C ILE A 128 13.10 -12.64 7.26
N ASP A 129 13.52 -12.39 6.03
CA ASP A 129 14.38 -11.25 5.72
C ASP A 129 13.51 -10.03 5.46
N VAL A 130 13.89 -8.88 6.00
CA VAL A 130 13.23 -7.59 5.81
C VAL A 130 14.26 -6.54 5.43
N TRP A 131 13.91 -5.68 4.48
CA TRP A 131 14.76 -4.57 4.06
C TRP A 131 13.90 -3.40 3.54
N ILE A 132 14.53 -2.24 3.38
CA ILE A 132 13.96 -1.06 2.75
C ILE A 132 14.55 -0.94 1.34
N GLN A 133 13.69 -0.68 0.36
CA GLN A 133 14.09 -0.42 -1.02
C GLN A 133 13.31 0.75 -1.62
N GLU A 134 13.89 1.37 -2.64
CA GLU A 134 13.16 2.32 -3.48
C GLU A 134 12.02 1.62 -4.25
N VAL A 135 10.89 2.30 -4.34
CA VAL A 135 9.68 1.78 -5.01
C VAL A 135 9.89 1.68 -6.52
N ASP A 136 10.49 2.71 -7.12
CA ASP A 136 10.56 2.84 -8.58
C ASP A 136 11.68 2.00 -9.19
N THR A 137 12.82 1.91 -8.50
CA THR A 137 14.03 1.22 -8.99
C THR A 137 14.22 -0.17 -8.40
N GLY A 138 13.60 -0.45 -7.24
CA GLY A 138 13.89 -1.65 -6.46
C GLY A 138 15.28 -1.63 -5.80
N LEU A 139 16.01 -0.52 -5.85
CA LEU A 139 17.31 -0.38 -5.23
C LEU A 139 17.19 -0.57 -3.71
N LEU A 140 17.98 -1.48 -3.17
CA LEU A 140 18.07 -1.73 -1.74
C LEU A 140 18.84 -0.57 -1.07
N VAL A 141 18.23 0.05 -0.06
CA VAL A 141 18.77 1.26 0.62
C VAL A 141 19.05 1.04 2.10
N SER A 142 18.73 -0.13 2.63
CA SER A 142 19.09 -0.55 3.99
C SER A 142 19.80 -1.90 3.95
N ASP A 143 20.47 -2.27 5.03
CA ASP A 143 20.86 -3.67 5.24
C ASP A 143 19.64 -4.60 5.23
N VAL A 144 19.87 -5.86 4.89
CA VAL A 144 18.86 -6.93 5.04
C VAL A 144 18.93 -7.44 6.48
N LYS A 145 17.81 -7.40 7.20
CA LYS A 145 17.70 -7.95 8.55
C LYS A 145 16.91 -9.26 8.52
N THR A 146 17.56 -10.36 8.90
CA THR A 146 16.89 -11.64 9.16
C THR A 146 16.33 -11.65 10.57
N ILE A 147 15.01 -11.79 10.70
CA ILE A 147 14.30 -11.78 11.97
C ILE A 147 13.45 -13.04 12.13
N GLU A 148 13.18 -13.43 13.36
CA GLU A 148 12.38 -14.60 13.70
C GLU A 148 10.97 -14.18 14.11
N LEU A 149 9.96 -14.76 13.45
CA LEU A 149 8.55 -14.57 13.79
C LEU A 149 8.20 -15.45 14.98
N ASP A 150 7.70 -14.83 16.04
CA ASP A 150 7.30 -15.50 17.27
C ASP A 150 5.86 -15.16 17.65
N ARG A 151 5.28 -15.90 18.59
CA ARG A 151 3.95 -15.63 19.11
C ARG A 151 3.89 -14.23 19.74
N PRO A 152 2.81 -13.45 19.47
CA PRO A 152 2.65 -12.14 20.07
C PRO A 152 2.69 -12.20 21.59
N LYS A 153 3.49 -11.32 22.19
CA LYS A 153 3.52 -11.17 23.65
C LYS A 153 2.19 -10.58 24.14
N VAL A 154 1.69 -11.08 25.27
CA VAL A 154 0.43 -10.62 25.89
C VAL A 154 0.54 -9.16 26.34
N VAL A 155 1.70 -8.77 26.88
CA VAL A 155 1.98 -7.40 27.34
C VAL A 155 3.14 -6.85 26.52
N LYS A 156 2.84 -5.95 25.59
CA LYS A 156 3.84 -5.36 24.68
C LYS A 156 3.78 -3.85 24.53
N TYR A 157 2.69 -3.21 24.99
CA TYR A 157 2.46 -1.80 24.74
C TYR A 157 3.57 -0.90 25.30
N GLN A 158 4.05 -1.15 26.53
CA GLN A 158 5.13 -0.35 27.09
C GLN A 158 6.43 -0.50 26.28
N ALA A 159 6.80 -1.73 25.92
CA ALA A 159 8.00 -1.96 25.10
C ALA A 159 7.89 -1.31 23.71
N GLU A 160 6.73 -1.41 23.06
CA GLU A 160 6.49 -0.75 21.77
C GLU A 160 6.53 0.79 21.90
N ARG A 161 6.06 1.33 23.02
CA ARG A 161 6.18 2.76 23.33
C ARG A 161 7.63 3.19 23.48
N ASP A 162 8.41 2.49 24.28
CA ASP A 162 9.83 2.82 24.51
C ASP A 162 10.62 2.76 23.19
N MET A 163 10.31 1.79 22.34
CA MET A 163 10.85 1.71 20.97
C MET A 163 10.45 2.95 20.15
N CYS A 164 9.16 3.31 20.12
CA CYS A 164 8.71 4.46 19.33
C CYS A 164 9.19 5.81 19.84
N GLU A 165 9.45 5.96 21.14
CA GLU A 165 10.09 7.16 21.70
C GLU A 165 11.52 7.33 21.18
N SER A 166 12.22 6.24 20.83
CA SER A 166 13.53 6.28 20.17
C SER A 166 13.47 6.45 18.65
N SER A 167 12.27 6.42 18.06
CA SER A 167 12.10 6.60 16.61
C SER A 167 12.19 8.07 16.22
N THR A 168 12.62 8.31 14.98
CA THR A 168 12.69 9.65 14.39
C THR A 168 11.40 10.09 13.69
N ILE A 169 10.35 9.25 13.68
CA ILE A 169 9.10 9.48 12.93
C ILE A 169 7.83 9.32 13.73
#